data_AF-A0A7J4EYW2-F1
#
_entry.id   AF-A0A7J4EYW2-F1
#
_cell.length_a   1.000
_cell.length_b   1.000
_cell.length_c   1.000
_cell.angle_alpha   90.00
_cell.angle_beta   90.00
_cell.angle_gamma   90.00
#
_symmetry.space_group_name_H-M   'P 1'
#
loop_
_entity.id
_entity.type
_entity.pdbx_description
1 polymer ?
#
loop_
_entity_poly.entity_id
_entity_poly.type
_entity_poly.pdbx_seq_one_letter_code
_entity_poly.pdbx_strand_id
1 'polypeptide(L)'
;TRVEGEFKEVTYNRREQGPYEYLRRISLSTPHARITLVDPEETVVFERTVDKIPERPEEIKPHPYGLTPDELLYISRKSRAKKISTMLVKELSRVTPSRVKELEDYILRDKILEKYRGSSLWDLIVRCYLKVNIEKYLKKFSQYLDKKEIEEVKGLINALPESLSQLKTYYLKYLIMEHLIERLSEEKLKEIKRHFKKKPENFIDFAERNYLSASTMEELKKKLREITRKPREFVDALKDRGMISERELEELRREIRALLDKPPREMSWEDGELIVRALQDMEFMAPSTTGLRPIGAENIEESLKATLKPEFVKAITRKPKTYRGGIPFAVEVGLAYGGNAGRESEGTRKMEIMRFANHVPLLFDTSGCGITNAVKSINWRRYGLKNEEDVPLTVFVNLISTHIPYTSAGKQAIACSPEENEEIYNEIRQSLMICARELEKYLAKIRREREEEKKRKYILKYASIFAEGLANITNRDKKEIEKRIMELLN
;
A
#
# COMPACT_ATOMS: atom_id res chain seq x y z
N THR A 1 -12.57 -36.26 0.52
CA THR A 1 -11.26 -36.92 0.33
C THR A 1 -10.60 -37.07 1.67
N ARG A 2 -10.09 -38.26 2.00
CA ARG A 2 -9.27 -38.52 3.20
C ARG A 2 -7.85 -38.76 2.72
N VAL A 3 -6.87 -38.14 3.39
CA VAL A 3 -5.44 -38.32 3.11
C VAL A 3 -4.80 -38.80 4.40
N GLU A 4 -3.99 -39.85 4.29
CA GLU A 4 -3.25 -40.44 5.41
C GLU A 4 -1.79 -40.58 5.00
N GLY A 5 -0.89 -40.36 5.95
CA GLY A 5 0.54 -40.46 5.73
C GLY A 5 1.28 -40.67 7.04
N GLU A 6 2.29 -41.54 7.01
CA GLU A 6 3.20 -41.79 8.13
C GLU A 6 4.54 -41.12 7.83
N PHE A 7 5.05 -40.36 8.80
CA PHE A 7 6.29 -39.61 8.65
C PHE A 7 7.23 -39.94 9.81
N LYS A 8 8.50 -40.18 9.51
CA LYS A 8 9.56 -40.37 10.52
C LYS A 8 10.15 -39.02 10.91
N GLU A 9 10.69 -38.93 12.13
CA GLU A 9 11.44 -37.77 12.64
C GLU A 9 10.62 -36.47 12.79
N VAL A 10 9.30 -36.59 12.98
CA VAL A 10 8.40 -35.47 13.27
C VAL A 10 8.05 -35.45 14.75
N THR A 11 8.13 -34.28 15.40
CA THR A 11 7.71 -34.09 16.79
C THR A 11 6.49 -33.18 16.85
N TYR A 12 5.40 -33.66 17.45
CA TYR A 12 4.24 -32.81 17.72
C TYR A 12 4.53 -31.88 18.91
N ASN A 13 4.15 -30.61 18.77
CA ASN A 13 4.19 -29.66 19.86
C ASN A 13 3.11 -28.59 19.67
N ARG A 14 2.61 -28.05 20.78
CA ARG A 14 1.63 -26.96 20.82
C ARG A 14 2.27 -25.57 20.94
N ARG A 15 3.53 -25.42 20.51
CA ARG A 15 4.22 -24.12 20.53
C ARG A 15 3.66 -23.21 19.44
N GLU A 16 4.08 -21.95 19.44
CA GLU A 16 3.65 -20.91 18.48
C GLU A 16 3.84 -21.30 17.01
N GLN A 17 4.87 -22.10 16.72
CA GLN A 17 5.16 -22.59 15.38
C GLN A 17 4.61 -24.01 15.12
N GLY A 18 3.76 -24.50 16.02
CA GLY A 18 3.20 -25.84 15.98
C GLY A 18 1.86 -25.92 15.24
N PRO A 19 1.38 -27.15 14.97
CA PRO A 19 0.12 -27.36 14.25
C PRO A 19 -1.12 -26.83 14.98
N TYR A 20 -1.13 -26.88 16.32
CA TYR A 20 -2.22 -26.32 17.12
C TYR A 20 -2.43 -24.83 16.84
N GLU A 21 -1.37 -24.02 16.92
CA GLU A 21 -1.45 -22.58 16.68
C GLU A 21 -1.80 -22.27 15.22
N TYR A 22 -1.33 -23.08 14.28
CA TYR A 22 -1.74 -22.99 12.88
C TYR A 22 -3.26 -23.13 12.73
N LEU A 23 -3.85 -24.18 13.31
CA LEU A 23 -5.29 -24.45 13.24
C LEU A 23 -6.12 -23.43 14.03
N ARG A 24 -5.62 -22.98 15.19
CA ARG A 24 -6.22 -21.88 15.96
C ARG A 24 -6.28 -20.59 15.15
N ARG A 25 -5.25 -20.26 14.36
CA ARG A 25 -5.27 -19.08 13.49
C ARG A 25 -6.13 -19.30 12.25
N ILE A 26 -6.13 -20.50 11.67
CA ILE A 26 -7.02 -20.83 10.55
C ILE A 26 -8.49 -20.69 10.96
N SER A 27 -8.89 -21.12 12.16
CA SER A 27 -10.29 -20.98 12.59
C SER A 27 -10.73 -19.51 12.68
N LEU A 28 -9.81 -18.60 13.00
CA LEU A 28 -10.07 -17.16 12.97
C LEU A 28 -10.27 -16.61 11.54
N SER A 29 -9.46 -17.07 10.58
CA SER A 29 -9.54 -16.61 9.18
C SER A 29 -10.63 -17.31 8.36
N THR A 30 -11.11 -18.47 8.84
CA THR A 30 -12.15 -19.28 8.20
C THR A 30 -13.35 -19.51 9.13
N PRO A 31 -14.08 -18.43 9.51
CA PRO A 31 -15.18 -18.50 10.49
C PRO A 31 -16.33 -19.43 10.09
N HIS A 32 -16.43 -19.77 8.80
CA HIS A 32 -17.45 -20.65 8.25
C HIS A 32 -17.10 -22.14 8.35
N ALA A 33 -15.88 -22.48 8.75
CA ALA A 33 -15.41 -23.84 8.85
C ALA A 33 -15.46 -24.35 10.29
N ARG A 34 -15.88 -25.61 10.46
CA ARG A 34 -15.70 -26.35 11.71
C ARG A 34 -14.45 -27.22 11.59
N ILE A 35 -13.51 -27.07 12.52
CA ILE A 35 -12.23 -27.77 12.49
C ILE A 35 -12.12 -28.61 13.77
N THR A 36 -11.83 -29.90 13.62
CA THR A 36 -11.57 -30.80 14.74
C THR A 36 -10.13 -31.27 14.66
N LEU A 37 -9.34 -30.93 15.69
CA LEU A 37 -7.98 -31.42 15.87
C LEU A 37 -8.01 -32.52 16.92
N VAL A 38 -7.68 -33.74 16.53
CA VAL A 38 -7.37 -34.82 17.47
C VAL A 38 -5.86 -34.93 17.53
N ASP A 39 -5.26 -34.44 18.61
CA ASP A 39 -3.81 -34.51 18.81
C ASP A 39 -3.45 -35.49 19.95
N PRO A 40 -2.16 -35.74 20.22
CA PRO A 40 -1.74 -36.68 21.25
C PRO A 40 -2.16 -36.31 22.68
N GLU A 41 -2.53 -35.05 22.95
CA GLU A 41 -2.89 -34.56 24.28
C GLU A 41 -4.40 -34.53 24.48
N GLU A 42 -5.15 -33.90 23.56
CA GLU A 42 -6.60 -33.78 23.65
C GLU A 42 -7.25 -33.61 22.26
N THR A 43 -8.58 -33.71 22.25
CA THR A 43 -9.39 -33.36 21.09
C THR A 43 -9.92 -31.95 21.24
N VAL A 44 -9.55 -31.08 20.31
CA VAL A 44 -9.96 -29.66 20.28
C VAL A 44 -10.90 -29.44 19.10
N VAL A 45 -12.05 -28.85 19.37
CA VAL A 45 -13.04 -28.50 18.34
C VAL A 45 -13.14 -26.98 18.24
N PHE A 46 -12.79 -26.46 17.07
CA PHE A 46 -13.03 -25.08 16.67
C PHE A 46 -14.37 -25.04 15.93
N GLU A 47 -15.42 -24.61 16.64
CA GLU A 47 -16.74 -24.45 16.06
C GLU A 47 -16.79 -23.26 15.11
N ARG A 48 -17.63 -23.36 14.07
CA ARG A 48 -17.88 -22.24 13.15
C ARG A 48 -18.59 -21.11 13.89
N THR A 49 -18.24 -19.87 13.55
CA THR A 49 -18.91 -18.66 14.05
C THR A 49 -19.89 -18.09 13.03
N VAL A 50 -19.71 -18.39 11.75
CA VAL A 50 -20.52 -17.87 10.64
C VAL A 50 -21.09 -19.03 9.83
N ASP A 51 -22.37 -18.98 9.45
CA ASP A 51 -22.97 -20.03 8.61
C ASP A 51 -22.83 -19.78 7.10
N LYS A 52 -22.60 -18.53 6.72
CA LYS A 52 -22.49 -18.14 5.31
C LYS A 52 -21.13 -18.55 4.74
N ILE A 53 -21.17 -19.46 3.77
CA ILE A 53 -19.98 -19.87 3.01
C ILE A 53 -19.63 -18.77 1.98
N PRO A 54 -18.37 -18.31 1.92
CA PRO A 54 -17.95 -17.33 0.93
C PRO A 54 -17.99 -17.90 -0.48
N GLU A 55 -18.33 -17.07 -1.46
CA GLU A 55 -18.30 -17.45 -2.87
C GLU A 55 -16.88 -17.78 -3.33
N ARG A 56 -16.77 -18.69 -4.31
CA ARG A 56 -15.48 -19.04 -4.88
C ARG A 56 -14.85 -17.82 -5.57
N PRO A 57 -13.53 -17.63 -5.46
CA PRO A 57 -12.84 -16.60 -6.23
C PRO A 57 -12.95 -16.91 -7.73
N GLU A 58 -13.11 -15.87 -8.53
CA GLU A 58 -13.08 -15.96 -9.99
C GLU A 58 -11.68 -15.69 -10.51
N GLU A 59 -11.30 -16.38 -11.59
CA GLU A 59 -10.04 -16.12 -12.28
C GLU A 59 -10.08 -14.72 -12.89
N ILE A 60 -9.02 -13.92 -12.65
CA ILE A 60 -8.87 -12.61 -13.26
C ILE A 60 -7.79 -12.63 -14.31
N LYS A 61 -8.04 -11.87 -15.37
CA LYS A 61 -7.02 -11.62 -16.39
C LYS A 61 -5.94 -10.67 -15.87
N PRO A 62 -4.67 -10.86 -16.26
CA PRO A 62 -3.59 -9.96 -15.89
C PRO A 62 -3.85 -8.55 -16.40
N HIS A 63 -3.42 -7.56 -15.60
CA HIS A 63 -3.54 -6.15 -15.95
C HIS A 63 -2.29 -5.70 -16.75
N PRO A 64 -2.44 -4.91 -17.84
CA PRO A 64 -1.33 -4.55 -18.72
C PRO A 64 -0.15 -3.85 -18.01
N TYR A 65 -0.44 -3.01 -17.03
CA TYR A 65 0.60 -2.24 -16.34
C TYR A 65 1.52 -3.10 -15.46
N GLY A 66 1.02 -4.21 -14.91
CA GLY A 66 1.81 -5.11 -14.06
C GLY A 66 2.50 -6.22 -14.84
N LEU A 67 2.31 -6.27 -16.15
CA LEU A 67 2.77 -7.36 -17.01
C LEU A 67 4.27 -7.25 -17.28
N THR A 68 4.99 -8.36 -17.20
CA THR A 68 6.40 -8.44 -17.63
C THR A 68 6.54 -9.02 -19.04
N PRO A 69 7.66 -8.79 -19.74
CA PRO A 69 7.91 -9.43 -21.05
C PRO A 69 7.85 -10.96 -20.97
N ASP A 70 8.40 -11.56 -19.92
CA ASP A 70 8.32 -13.01 -19.66
C ASP A 70 6.87 -13.50 -19.54
N GLU A 71 6.04 -12.79 -18.78
CA GLU A 71 4.62 -13.13 -18.61
C GLU A 71 3.85 -12.99 -19.93
N LEU A 72 4.12 -11.95 -20.71
CA LEU A 72 3.50 -11.77 -22.03
C LEU A 72 3.88 -12.91 -22.99
N LEU A 73 5.15 -13.33 -23.01
CA LEU A 73 5.61 -14.47 -23.81
C LEU A 73 5.02 -15.79 -23.33
N TYR A 74 4.85 -15.95 -22.01
CA TYR A 74 4.17 -17.12 -21.46
C TYR A 74 2.71 -17.18 -21.92
N ILE A 75 2.00 -16.05 -21.87
CA ILE A 75 0.63 -15.91 -22.37
C ILE A 75 0.58 -16.18 -23.88
N SER A 76 1.56 -15.68 -24.64
CA SER A 76 1.60 -15.84 -26.09
C SER A 76 1.75 -17.29 -26.53
N ARG A 77 2.55 -18.09 -25.80
CA ARG A 77 2.70 -19.54 -26.03
C ARG A 77 1.42 -20.32 -25.73
N LYS A 78 0.65 -19.89 -24.73
CA LYS A 78 -0.58 -20.56 -24.28
C LYS A 78 -1.84 -20.13 -25.02
N SER A 79 -1.88 -18.91 -25.56
CA SER A 79 -3.08 -18.37 -26.18
C SER A 79 -3.48 -19.16 -27.43
N ARG A 80 -4.79 -19.20 -27.69
CA ARG A 80 -5.39 -19.76 -28.91
C ARG A 80 -5.68 -18.68 -29.96
N ALA A 81 -5.32 -17.43 -29.70
CA ALA A 81 -5.52 -16.34 -30.65
C ALA A 81 -4.62 -16.51 -31.88
N LYS A 82 -5.12 -16.12 -33.06
CA LYS A 82 -4.37 -16.17 -34.31
C LYS A 82 -3.41 -14.99 -34.50
N LYS A 83 -3.67 -13.87 -33.82
CA LYS A 83 -2.94 -12.60 -33.94
C LYS A 83 -2.61 -12.07 -32.55
N ILE A 84 -1.47 -11.41 -32.39
CA ILE A 84 -1.08 -10.73 -31.15
C ILE A 84 -2.13 -9.69 -30.73
N SER A 85 -2.62 -8.87 -31.66
CA SER A 85 -3.71 -7.90 -31.39
C SER A 85 -4.94 -8.54 -30.74
N THR A 86 -5.36 -9.70 -31.25
CA THR A 86 -6.51 -10.45 -30.72
C THR A 86 -6.19 -11.09 -29.37
N MET A 87 -4.96 -11.57 -29.19
CA MET A 87 -4.50 -12.11 -27.91
C MET A 87 -4.56 -11.03 -26.83
N LEU A 88 -4.04 -9.83 -27.09
CA LEU A 88 -4.02 -8.74 -26.10
C LEU A 88 -5.44 -8.41 -25.62
N VAL A 89 -6.43 -8.39 -26.52
CA VAL A 89 -7.84 -8.17 -26.15
C VAL A 89 -8.45 -9.34 -25.37
N LYS A 90 -8.09 -10.59 -25.72
CA LYS A 90 -8.66 -11.78 -25.10
C LYS A 90 -8.05 -12.12 -23.75
N GLU A 91 -6.74 -11.98 -23.60
CA GLU A 91 -5.99 -12.49 -22.45
C GLU A 91 -5.73 -11.41 -21.39
N LEU A 92 -5.73 -10.12 -21.75
CA LEU A 92 -5.47 -9.04 -20.79
C LEU A 92 -6.77 -8.38 -20.31
N SER A 93 -6.74 -7.89 -19.08
CA SER A 93 -7.81 -7.10 -18.49
C SER A 93 -7.79 -5.67 -19.04
N ARG A 94 -8.97 -5.06 -19.23
CA ARG A 94 -9.13 -3.66 -19.68
C ARG A 94 -8.49 -3.32 -21.05
N VAL A 95 -8.17 -4.32 -21.86
CA VAL A 95 -7.71 -4.12 -23.24
C VAL A 95 -8.86 -4.34 -24.21
N THR A 96 -9.29 -3.29 -24.90
CA THR A 96 -10.32 -3.34 -25.94
C THR A 96 -9.68 -3.16 -27.32
N PRO A 97 -10.38 -3.45 -28.44
CA PRO A 97 -9.86 -3.17 -29.77
C PRO A 97 -9.45 -1.70 -29.97
N SER A 98 -10.15 -0.75 -29.32
CA SER A 98 -9.77 0.67 -29.35
C SER A 98 -8.44 0.92 -28.64
N ARG A 99 -8.17 0.20 -27.55
CA ARG A 99 -6.90 0.29 -26.81
C ARG A 99 -5.75 -0.31 -27.60
N VAL A 100 -5.99 -1.34 -28.42
CA VAL A 100 -4.96 -1.87 -29.34
C VAL A 100 -4.61 -0.84 -30.42
N LYS A 101 -5.57 -0.08 -30.94
CA LYS A 101 -5.27 1.03 -31.88
C LYS A 101 -4.45 2.13 -31.22
N GLU A 102 -4.75 2.44 -29.97
CA GLU A 102 -3.95 3.40 -29.19
C GLU A 102 -2.53 2.86 -28.95
N LEU A 103 -2.38 1.56 -28.66
CA LEU A 103 -1.08 0.91 -28.55
C LEU A 103 -0.25 1.06 -29.84
N GLU A 104 -0.85 0.95 -31.03
CA GLU A 104 -0.16 1.23 -32.30
C GLU A 104 0.41 2.66 -32.33
N ASP A 105 -0.36 3.65 -31.86
CA ASP A 105 0.09 5.04 -31.80
C ASP A 105 1.27 5.22 -30.82
N TYR A 106 1.26 4.53 -29.66
CA TYR A 106 2.36 4.54 -28.69
C TYR A 106 3.63 3.88 -29.25
N ILE A 107 3.51 2.73 -29.90
CA ILE A 107 4.64 2.05 -30.55
C ILE A 107 5.20 2.92 -31.69
N LEU A 108 4.34 3.59 -32.45
CA LEU A 108 4.75 4.50 -33.52
C LEU A 108 5.60 5.65 -32.99
N ARG A 109 5.16 6.28 -31.89
CA ARG A 109 5.94 7.32 -31.21
C ARG A 109 7.33 6.80 -30.82
N ASP A 110 7.40 5.63 -30.19
CA ASP A 110 8.65 5.04 -29.74
C ASP A 110 9.61 4.77 -30.92
N LYS A 111 9.10 4.19 -32.02
CA LYS A 111 9.89 3.96 -33.23
C LYS A 111 10.42 5.25 -33.84
N ILE A 112 9.62 6.33 -33.85
CA ILE A 112 10.07 7.65 -34.33
C ILE A 112 11.18 8.19 -33.43
N LEU A 113 11.01 8.13 -32.11
CA LEU A 113 12.04 8.59 -31.17
C LEU A 113 13.34 7.80 -31.33
N GLU A 114 13.27 6.48 -31.50
CA GLU A 114 14.44 5.64 -31.73
C GLU A 114 15.14 5.99 -33.05
N LYS A 115 14.38 6.15 -34.14
CA LYS A 115 14.91 6.45 -35.48
C LYS A 115 15.71 7.75 -35.53
N TYR A 116 15.23 8.81 -34.87
CA TYR A 116 15.89 10.11 -34.90
C TYR A 116 16.86 10.34 -33.73
N ARG A 117 17.05 9.34 -32.86
CA ARG A 117 18.00 9.42 -31.74
C ARG A 117 19.40 9.71 -32.25
N GLY A 118 20.05 10.73 -31.69
CA GLY A 118 21.40 11.14 -32.10
C GLY A 118 21.48 11.88 -33.44
N SER A 119 20.35 12.13 -34.12
CA SER A 119 20.32 12.98 -35.31
C SER A 119 20.42 14.46 -34.96
N SER A 120 20.77 15.31 -35.94
CA SER A 120 20.74 16.77 -35.79
C SER A 120 19.35 17.33 -35.49
N LEU A 121 18.30 16.57 -35.81
CA LEU A 121 16.89 16.93 -35.58
C LEU A 121 16.38 16.53 -34.19
N TRP A 122 17.22 15.86 -33.38
CA TRP A 122 16.82 15.29 -32.10
C TRP A 122 16.21 16.31 -31.13
N ASP A 123 16.85 17.47 -30.94
CA ASP A 123 16.32 18.54 -30.06
C ASP A 123 14.92 18.99 -30.50
N LEU A 124 14.71 19.11 -31.82
CA LEU A 124 13.44 19.58 -32.35
C LEU A 124 12.33 18.52 -32.22
N ILE A 125 12.68 17.24 -32.32
CA ILE A 125 11.76 16.11 -32.06
C ILE A 125 11.40 16.01 -30.58
N VAL A 126 12.37 16.17 -29.69
CA VAL A 126 12.12 16.22 -28.24
C VAL A 126 11.20 17.39 -27.90
N ARG A 127 11.33 18.55 -28.55
CA ARG A 127 10.40 19.69 -28.39
C ARG A 127 9.00 19.43 -28.92
N CYS A 128 8.85 18.54 -29.90
CA CYS A 128 7.55 18.08 -30.34
C CYS A 128 6.96 17.06 -29.37
N TYR A 129 7.80 16.26 -28.73
CA TYR A 129 7.38 15.23 -27.79
C TYR A 129 7.00 15.78 -26.41
N LEU A 130 7.84 16.64 -25.84
CA LEU A 130 7.62 17.26 -24.54
C LEU A 130 6.74 18.51 -24.68
N LYS A 131 5.72 18.66 -23.83
CA LYS A 131 4.96 19.92 -23.68
C LYS A 131 5.78 20.99 -22.95
N VAL A 132 6.85 20.58 -22.27
CA VAL A 132 7.66 21.44 -21.41
C VAL A 132 9.06 21.61 -21.99
N ASN A 133 9.57 22.84 -21.92
CA ASN A 133 10.95 23.14 -22.26
C ASN A 133 11.84 22.99 -21.01
N ILE A 134 12.43 21.80 -20.82
CA ILE A 134 13.32 21.50 -19.69
C ILE A 134 14.59 22.35 -19.74
N GLU A 135 15.09 22.70 -20.93
CA GLU A 135 16.26 23.56 -21.08
C GLU A 135 16.05 24.95 -20.47
N LYS A 136 14.82 25.47 -20.50
CA LYS A 136 14.46 26.73 -19.84
C LYS A 136 14.69 26.66 -18.33
N TYR A 137 14.32 25.54 -17.71
CA TYR A 137 14.53 25.30 -16.27
C TYR A 137 16.01 25.16 -15.92
N LEU A 138 16.78 24.43 -16.74
CA LEU A 138 18.24 24.32 -16.56
C LEU A 138 18.93 25.69 -16.64
N LYS A 139 18.50 26.57 -17.56
CA LYS A 139 19.02 27.94 -17.64
C LYS A 139 18.60 28.79 -16.44
N LYS A 140 17.30 28.75 -16.06
CA LYS A 140 16.74 29.50 -14.92
C LYS A 140 17.43 29.15 -13.60
N PHE A 141 17.72 27.87 -13.38
CA PHE A 141 18.30 27.38 -12.13
C PHE A 141 19.79 27.08 -12.20
N SER A 142 20.48 27.49 -13.27
CA SER A 142 21.93 27.27 -13.47
C SER A 142 22.81 27.62 -12.26
N GLN A 143 22.45 28.65 -11.49
CA GLN A 143 23.16 29.07 -10.27
C GLN A 143 22.99 28.13 -9.06
N TYR A 144 21.99 27.24 -9.09
CA TYR A 144 21.66 26.28 -8.03
C TYR A 144 21.99 24.83 -8.39
N LEU A 145 22.24 24.56 -9.66
CA LEU A 145 22.51 23.22 -10.19
C LEU A 145 24.02 23.00 -10.38
N ASP A 146 24.47 21.78 -10.13
CA ASP A 146 25.86 21.40 -10.41
C ASP A 146 26.02 21.02 -11.89
N LYS A 147 27.22 21.21 -12.46
CA LYS A 147 27.51 20.89 -13.88
C LYS A 147 27.17 19.43 -14.23
N LYS A 148 27.41 18.51 -13.29
CA LYS A 148 27.09 17.09 -13.40
C LYS A 148 25.59 16.84 -13.58
N GLU A 149 24.74 17.56 -12.84
CA GLU A 149 23.29 17.43 -12.96
C GLU A 149 22.79 17.88 -14.34
N ILE A 150 23.37 18.95 -14.89
CA ILE A 150 23.04 19.42 -16.24
C ILE A 150 23.40 18.37 -17.30
N GLU A 151 24.55 17.72 -17.15
CA GLU A 151 25.00 16.66 -18.04
C GLU A 151 24.13 15.40 -17.91
N GLU A 152 23.77 15.01 -16.68
CA GLU A 152 22.84 13.91 -16.41
C GLU A 152 21.50 14.16 -17.10
N VAL A 153 20.88 15.33 -16.93
CA VAL A 153 19.58 15.65 -17.55
C VAL A 153 19.67 15.65 -19.09
N LYS A 154 20.77 16.14 -19.67
CA LYS A 154 20.99 16.03 -21.12
C LYS A 154 21.12 14.57 -21.57
N GLY A 155 21.82 13.75 -20.79
CA GLY A 155 21.90 12.31 -21.00
C GLY A 155 20.51 11.65 -20.97
N LEU A 156 19.67 12.02 -20.00
CA LEU A 156 18.28 11.57 -19.92
C LEU A 156 17.49 11.99 -21.16
N ILE A 157 17.58 13.25 -21.59
CA ILE A 157 16.89 13.72 -22.81
C ILE A 157 17.31 12.90 -24.04
N ASN A 158 18.59 12.53 -24.16
CA ASN A 158 19.08 11.71 -25.27
C ASN A 158 18.65 10.24 -25.20
N ALA A 159 18.32 9.74 -24.01
CA ALA A 159 17.85 8.38 -23.76
C ALA A 159 16.31 8.26 -23.70
N LEU A 160 15.57 9.23 -24.26
CA LEU A 160 14.12 9.14 -24.37
C LEU A 160 13.71 8.12 -25.45
N PRO A 161 12.63 7.35 -25.25
CA PRO A 161 11.64 7.48 -24.18
C PRO A 161 11.97 6.71 -22.88
N GLU A 162 12.98 5.85 -22.84
CA GLU A 162 13.25 4.95 -21.70
C GLU A 162 13.57 5.71 -20.40
N SER A 163 14.23 6.85 -20.52
CA SER A 163 14.60 7.72 -19.40
C SER A 163 13.46 8.60 -18.86
N LEU A 164 12.25 8.54 -19.43
CA LEU A 164 11.15 9.47 -19.11
C LEU A 164 10.80 9.48 -17.62
N SER A 165 10.83 8.32 -16.97
CA SER A 165 10.55 8.21 -15.52
C SER A 165 11.56 9.02 -14.69
N GLN A 166 12.85 8.86 -14.97
CA GLN A 166 13.92 9.62 -14.30
C GLN A 166 13.80 11.12 -14.62
N LEU A 167 13.51 11.46 -15.88
CA LEU A 167 13.31 12.84 -16.31
C LEU A 167 12.14 13.51 -15.57
N LYS A 168 11.03 12.79 -15.33
CA LYS A 168 9.89 13.26 -14.52
C LYS A 168 10.32 13.59 -13.09
N THR A 169 11.22 12.82 -12.49
CA THR A 169 11.75 13.08 -11.14
C THR A 169 12.59 14.36 -11.08
N TYR A 170 13.47 14.59 -12.06
CA TYR A 170 14.20 15.86 -12.17
C TYR A 170 13.26 17.04 -12.45
N TYR A 171 12.26 16.85 -13.31
CA TYR A 171 11.28 17.89 -13.58
C TYR A 171 10.44 18.23 -12.32
N LEU A 172 10.06 17.24 -11.52
CA LEU A 172 9.39 17.48 -10.23
C LEU A 172 10.26 18.30 -9.28
N LYS A 173 11.56 17.98 -9.19
CA LYS A 173 12.53 18.79 -8.44
C LYS A 173 12.48 20.24 -8.89
N TYR A 174 12.51 20.51 -10.20
CA TYR A 174 12.49 21.88 -10.72
C TYR A 174 11.17 22.62 -10.46
N LEU A 175 10.03 21.93 -10.53
CA LEU A 175 8.73 22.49 -10.16
C LEU A 175 8.66 22.86 -8.67
N ILE A 176 9.20 22.01 -7.80
CA ILE A 176 9.29 22.29 -6.36
C ILE A 176 10.21 23.47 -6.11
N MET A 177 11.37 23.53 -6.78
CA MET A 177 12.29 24.67 -6.67
C MET A 177 11.62 25.98 -7.08
N GLU A 178 10.89 25.98 -8.21
CA GLU A 178 10.11 27.14 -8.67
C GLU A 178 9.11 27.59 -7.61
N HIS A 179 8.33 26.65 -7.07
CA HIS A 179 7.32 26.91 -6.04
C HIS A 179 7.92 27.46 -4.73
N LEU A 180 9.07 26.95 -4.30
CA LEU A 180 9.75 27.42 -3.09
C LEU A 180 10.36 28.82 -3.28
N ILE A 181 10.94 29.08 -4.45
CA ILE A 181 11.52 30.40 -4.77
C ILE A 181 10.44 31.48 -4.83
N GLU A 182 9.25 31.14 -5.31
CA GLU A 182 8.12 32.09 -5.38
C GLU A 182 7.49 32.40 -4.01
N ARG A 183 7.62 31.50 -3.03
CA ARG A 183 6.94 31.62 -1.72
C ARG A 183 7.83 32.00 -0.54
N LEU A 184 9.15 31.78 -0.64
CA LEU A 184 10.07 32.00 0.48
C LEU A 184 10.83 33.33 0.35
N SER A 185 11.16 33.95 1.48
CA SER A 185 12.00 35.15 1.53
C SER A 185 13.46 34.83 1.15
N GLU A 186 14.20 35.84 0.70
CA GLU A 186 15.62 35.68 0.29
C GLU A 186 16.51 35.09 1.38
N GLU A 187 16.24 35.40 2.66
CA GLU A 187 16.98 34.87 3.81
C GLU A 187 16.80 33.36 3.95
N LYS A 188 15.56 32.87 3.90
CA LYS A 188 15.26 31.42 3.93
C LYS A 188 15.81 30.71 2.69
N LEU A 189 15.81 31.37 1.53
CA LEU A 189 16.41 30.81 0.32
C LEU A 189 17.94 30.66 0.45
N LYS A 190 18.64 31.57 1.14
CA LYS A 190 20.08 31.42 1.43
C LYS A 190 20.36 30.21 2.32
N GLU A 191 19.52 29.95 3.32
CA GLU A 191 19.65 28.78 4.20
C GLU A 191 19.43 27.45 3.45
N ILE A 192 18.41 27.41 2.59
CA ILE A 192 18.01 26.19 1.87
C ILE A 192 18.87 25.95 0.62
N LYS A 193 19.64 26.93 0.15
CA LYS A 193 20.42 26.86 -1.10
C LYS A 193 21.26 25.58 -1.25
N ARG A 194 21.82 25.07 -0.15
CA ARG A 194 22.62 23.83 -0.14
C ARG A 194 21.79 22.58 -0.44
N HIS A 195 20.50 22.59 -0.11
CA HIS A 195 19.58 21.49 -0.35
C HIS A 195 19.18 21.36 -1.82
N PHE A 196 19.19 22.44 -2.61
CA PHE A 196 18.92 22.38 -4.05
C PHE A 196 19.95 21.55 -4.83
N LYS A 197 21.16 21.38 -4.28
CA LYS A 197 22.22 20.55 -4.85
C LYS A 197 22.07 19.05 -4.53
N LYS A 198 21.09 18.67 -3.69
CA LYS A 198 20.84 17.26 -3.40
C LYS A 198 20.27 16.57 -4.64
N LYS A 199 20.45 15.24 -4.67
CA LYS A 199 19.74 14.37 -5.62
C LYS A 199 18.23 14.61 -5.55
N PRO A 200 17.50 14.45 -6.67
CA PRO A 200 16.06 14.72 -6.73
C PRO A 200 15.26 14.08 -5.59
N GLU A 201 15.44 12.79 -5.33
CA GLU A 201 14.75 12.05 -4.26
C GLU A 201 14.94 12.69 -2.88
N ASN A 202 16.19 12.96 -2.51
CA ASN A 202 16.55 13.55 -1.22
C ASN A 202 16.05 14.99 -1.08
N PHE A 203 15.97 15.73 -2.19
CA PHE A 203 15.43 17.07 -2.19
C PHE A 203 13.91 17.07 -2.05
N ILE A 204 13.22 16.16 -2.75
CA ILE A 204 11.77 16.01 -2.67
C ILE A 204 11.34 15.64 -1.25
N ASP A 205 11.96 14.64 -0.62
CA ASP A 205 11.66 14.25 0.77
C ASP A 205 11.91 15.41 1.76
N PHE A 206 12.99 16.17 1.56
CA PHE A 206 13.25 17.37 2.35
C PHE A 206 12.14 18.42 2.18
N ALA A 207 11.70 18.68 0.95
CA ALA A 207 10.66 19.67 0.68
C ALA A 207 9.29 19.23 1.23
N GLU A 208 8.95 17.95 1.10
CA GLU A 208 7.72 17.35 1.65
C GLU A 208 7.65 17.46 3.17
N ARG A 209 8.76 17.25 3.88
CA ARG A 209 8.77 17.31 5.36
C ARG A 209 8.68 18.73 5.92
N ASN A 210 9.23 19.71 5.22
CA ASN A 210 9.46 21.04 5.78
C ASN A 210 8.55 22.14 5.20
N TYR A 211 8.15 22.03 3.93
CA TYR A 211 7.57 23.17 3.20
C TYR A 211 6.31 22.85 2.40
N LEU A 212 6.01 21.59 2.09
CA LEU A 212 4.91 21.23 1.19
C LEU A 212 3.79 20.49 1.93
N SER A 213 2.55 20.87 1.67
CA SER A 213 1.37 20.10 2.09
C SER A 213 1.11 18.94 1.12
N ALA A 214 0.40 17.90 1.59
CA ALA A 214 -0.02 16.78 0.74
C ALA A 214 -0.83 17.24 -0.50
N SER A 215 -1.67 18.27 -0.34
CA SER A 215 -2.45 18.85 -1.45
C SER A 215 -1.56 19.52 -2.51
N THR A 216 -0.57 20.30 -2.08
CA THR A 216 0.36 20.97 -3.00
C THR A 216 1.20 19.95 -3.77
N MET A 217 1.65 18.90 -3.10
CA MET A 217 2.38 17.81 -3.76
C MET A 217 1.55 17.09 -4.81
N GLU A 218 0.26 16.89 -4.55
CA GLU A 218 -0.64 16.24 -5.51
C GLU A 218 -0.86 17.11 -6.75
N GLU A 219 -0.97 18.43 -6.59
CA GLU A 219 -1.02 19.38 -7.71
C GLU A 219 0.26 19.34 -8.57
N LEU A 220 1.44 19.33 -7.93
CA LEU A 220 2.72 19.24 -8.65
C LEU A 220 2.87 17.90 -9.36
N LYS A 221 2.48 16.78 -8.72
CA LYS A 221 2.46 15.45 -9.35
C LYS A 221 1.47 15.37 -10.51
N LYS A 222 0.37 16.14 -10.49
CA LYS A 222 -0.56 16.22 -11.62
C LYS A 222 0.09 16.83 -12.86
N LYS A 223 0.91 17.88 -12.70
CA LYS A 223 1.66 18.50 -13.80
C LYS A 223 2.64 17.54 -14.48
N LEU A 224 3.16 16.53 -13.76
CA LEU A 224 4.04 15.50 -14.34
C LEU A 224 3.33 14.59 -15.35
N ARG A 225 2.01 14.41 -15.24
CA ARG A 225 1.24 13.57 -16.17
C ARG A 225 1.10 14.24 -17.54
N GLU A 226 1.16 15.56 -17.58
CA GLU A 226 1.00 16.37 -18.80
C GLU A 226 2.35 16.77 -19.43
N ILE A 227 3.48 16.23 -18.94
CA ILE A 227 4.81 16.58 -19.45
C ILE A 227 5.01 16.17 -20.93
N THR A 228 4.38 15.08 -21.36
CA THR A 228 4.46 14.55 -22.73
C THR A 228 3.18 14.82 -23.51
N ARG A 229 3.33 14.99 -24.82
CA ARG A 229 2.20 14.97 -25.76
C ARG A 229 1.67 13.55 -25.89
N LYS A 230 0.36 13.44 -26.10
CA LYS A 230 -0.23 12.17 -26.52
C LYS A 230 0.40 11.76 -27.87
N PRO A 231 0.55 10.46 -28.17
CA PRO A 231 1.22 10.03 -29.40
C PRO A 231 0.66 10.64 -30.68
N ARG A 232 -0.67 10.83 -30.77
CA ARG A 232 -1.31 11.52 -31.90
C ARG A 232 -0.90 12.98 -32.01
N GLU A 233 -0.99 13.74 -30.92
CA GLU A 233 -0.56 15.14 -30.86
C GLU A 233 0.92 15.31 -31.20
N PHE A 234 1.76 14.31 -30.84
CA PHE A 234 3.17 14.28 -31.19
C PHE A 234 3.37 14.10 -32.70
N VAL A 235 2.69 13.11 -33.30
CA VAL A 235 2.77 12.87 -34.75
C VAL A 235 2.25 14.08 -35.54
N ASP A 236 1.14 14.68 -35.12
CA ASP A 236 0.59 15.88 -35.76
C ASP A 236 1.58 17.04 -35.69
N ALA A 237 2.23 17.25 -34.54
CA ALA A 237 3.26 18.28 -34.38
C ALA A 237 4.50 18.07 -35.27
N LEU A 238 4.86 16.81 -35.57
CA LEU A 238 5.93 16.50 -36.51
C LEU A 238 5.52 16.79 -37.96
N LYS A 239 4.27 16.49 -38.31
CA LYS A 239 3.69 16.80 -39.63
C LYS A 239 3.63 18.29 -39.88
N ASP A 240 3.13 19.06 -38.91
CA ASP A 240 3.01 20.52 -39.00
C ASP A 240 4.35 21.21 -39.23
N ARG A 241 5.44 20.58 -38.78
CA ARG A 241 6.82 21.06 -38.95
C ARG A 241 7.53 20.48 -40.17
N GLY A 242 6.83 19.66 -40.98
CA GLY A 242 7.38 19.02 -42.18
C GLY A 242 8.50 18.02 -41.91
N MET A 243 8.58 17.46 -40.70
CA MET A 243 9.69 16.57 -40.31
C MET A 243 9.56 15.15 -40.81
N ILE A 244 8.32 14.69 -40.96
CA ILE A 244 8.00 13.32 -41.33
C ILE A 244 6.95 13.35 -42.44
N SER A 245 7.19 12.58 -43.49
CA SER A 245 6.25 12.49 -44.60
C SER A 245 5.10 11.53 -44.29
N GLU A 246 3.94 11.72 -44.93
CA GLU A 246 2.84 10.75 -44.81
C GLU A 246 3.24 9.35 -45.28
N ARG A 247 4.09 9.26 -46.31
CA ARG A 247 4.62 8.00 -46.81
C ARG A 247 5.41 7.25 -45.74
N GLU A 248 6.30 7.95 -45.05
CA GLU A 248 7.14 7.40 -44.00
C GLU A 248 6.33 6.95 -42.78
N LEU A 249 5.30 7.71 -42.40
CA LEU A 249 4.38 7.31 -41.34
C LEU A 249 3.59 6.05 -41.71
N GLU A 250 3.15 5.93 -42.95
CA GLU A 250 2.42 4.75 -43.42
C GLU A 250 3.32 3.50 -43.47
N GLU A 251 4.59 3.66 -43.85
CA GLU A 251 5.60 2.59 -43.79
C GLU A 251 5.79 2.08 -42.35
N LEU A 252 5.97 2.98 -41.38
CA LEU A 252 6.09 2.61 -39.95
C LEU A 252 4.81 1.95 -39.42
N ARG A 253 3.63 2.49 -39.76
CA ARG A 253 2.34 1.90 -39.36
C ARG A 253 2.16 0.50 -39.92
N ARG A 254 2.58 0.26 -41.16
CA ARG A 254 2.52 -1.06 -41.78
C ARG A 254 3.39 -2.07 -41.04
N GLU A 255 4.60 -1.69 -40.62
CA GLU A 255 5.45 -2.55 -39.80
C GLU A 255 4.83 -2.89 -38.45
N ILE A 256 4.22 -1.91 -37.78
CA ILE A 256 3.58 -2.10 -36.47
C ILE A 256 2.35 -3.01 -36.60
N ARG A 257 1.56 -2.84 -37.66
CA ARG A 257 0.44 -3.75 -37.94
C ARG A 257 0.92 -5.15 -38.27
N ALA A 258 2.00 -5.29 -39.05
CA ALA A 258 2.59 -6.58 -39.34
C ALA A 258 3.05 -7.28 -38.05
N LEU A 259 3.65 -6.54 -37.12
CA LEU A 259 4.01 -7.02 -35.78
C LEU A 259 2.77 -7.53 -35.02
N LEU A 260 1.72 -6.72 -34.91
CA LEU A 260 0.50 -7.09 -34.15
C LEU A 260 -0.34 -8.19 -34.83
N ASP A 261 -0.14 -8.43 -36.12
CA ASP A 261 -0.76 -9.50 -36.89
C ASP A 261 0.00 -10.82 -36.86
N LYS A 262 1.24 -10.85 -36.33
CA LYS A 262 1.99 -12.10 -36.14
C LYS A 262 1.19 -13.09 -35.27
N PRO A 263 1.38 -14.40 -35.48
CA PRO A 263 0.93 -15.41 -34.53
C PRO A 263 1.55 -15.19 -33.15
N PRO A 264 0.79 -15.24 -32.04
CA PRO A 264 1.34 -15.01 -30.69
C PRO A 264 2.52 -15.91 -30.34
N ARG A 265 2.53 -17.16 -30.81
CA ARG A 265 3.59 -18.13 -30.55
C ARG A 265 4.94 -17.78 -31.20
N GLU A 266 4.92 -16.92 -32.21
CA GLU A 266 6.11 -16.44 -32.93
C GLU A 266 6.63 -15.11 -32.39
N MET A 267 6.02 -14.58 -31.32
CA MET A 267 6.47 -13.36 -30.65
C MET A 267 7.90 -13.53 -30.12
N SER A 268 8.81 -12.64 -30.55
CA SER A 268 10.18 -12.59 -30.03
C SER A 268 10.23 -11.88 -28.67
N TRP A 269 11.38 -11.95 -27.99
CA TRP A 269 11.62 -11.18 -26.77
C TRP A 269 11.50 -9.67 -27.02
N GLU A 270 12.10 -9.18 -28.10
CA GLU A 270 12.07 -7.77 -28.51
C GLU A 270 10.64 -7.29 -28.80
N ASP A 271 9.83 -8.13 -29.47
CA ASP A 271 8.41 -7.86 -29.71
C ASP A 271 7.66 -7.71 -28.37
N GLY A 272 7.91 -8.62 -27.43
CA GLY A 272 7.28 -8.62 -26.11
C GLY A 272 7.68 -7.41 -25.26
N GLU A 273 8.97 -7.06 -25.24
CA GLU A 273 9.50 -5.91 -24.53
C GLU A 273 8.91 -4.59 -25.05
N LEU A 274 8.85 -4.42 -26.38
CA LEU A 274 8.25 -3.26 -27.02
C LEU A 274 6.76 -3.11 -26.65
N ILE A 275 6.00 -4.21 -26.71
CA ILE A 275 4.57 -4.20 -26.37
C ILE A 275 4.35 -3.90 -24.89
N VAL A 276 5.10 -4.54 -23.99
CA VAL A 276 4.98 -4.33 -22.54
C VAL A 276 5.32 -2.89 -22.18
N ARG A 277 6.43 -2.36 -22.70
CA ARG A 277 6.84 -0.97 -22.46
C ARG A 277 5.76 0.02 -22.90
N ALA A 278 5.20 -0.18 -24.09
CA ALA A 278 4.14 0.68 -24.60
C ALA A 278 2.85 0.54 -23.77
N LEU A 279 2.46 -0.68 -23.35
CA LEU A 279 1.31 -0.91 -22.47
C LEU A 279 1.50 -0.25 -21.09
N GLN A 280 2.70 -0.30 -20.50
CA GLN A 280 2.96 0.32 -19.20
C GLN A 280 2.91 1.85 -19.24
N ASP A 281 3.19 2.46 -20.39
CA ASP A 281 3.10 3.91 -20.60
C ASP A 281 1.67 4.40 -20.93
N MET A 282 0.76 3.49 -21.27
CA MET A 282 -0.64 3.81 -21.54
C MET A 282 -1.46 3.92 -20.24
N GLU A 283 -2.46 4.80 -20.22
CA GLU A 283 -3.35 4.97 -19.06
C GLU A 283 -4.48 3.94 -19.06
N PHE A 284 -4.55 3.05 -18.06
CA PHE A 284 -5.62 2.05 -17.93
C PHE A 284 -6.53 2.32 -16.73
N MET A 285 -7.79 1.84 -16.84
CA MET A 285 -8.68 1.74 -15.68
C MET A 285 -8.17 0.71 -14.69
N ALA A 286 -8.48 0.88 -13.40
CA ALA A 286 -8.15 -0.09 -12.37
C ALA A 286 -8.63 -1.52 -12.74
N PRO A 287 -7.85 -2.56 -12.38
CA PRO A 287 -8.22 -3.94 -12.60
C PRO A 287 -9.49 -4.29 -11.83
N SER A 288 -10.14 -5.36 -12.27
CA SER A 288 -11.31 -5.87 -11.54
C SER A 288 -10.90 -6.42 -10.18
N THR A 289 -11.74 -6.19 -9.18
CA THR A 289 -11.58 -6.71 -7.82
C THR A 289 -12.38 -7.99 -7.59
N THR A 290 -13.12 -8.47 -8.60
CA THR A 290 -13.99 -9.66 -8.51
C THR A 290 -13.23 -10.92 -8.11
N GLY A 291 -11.92 -11.02 -8.36
CA GLY A 291 -11.12 -12.17 -7.93
C GLY A 291 -10.77 -12.20 -6.43
N LEU A 292 -10.91 -11.08 -5.73
CA LEU A 292 -10.56 -10.99 -4.32
C LEU A 292 -11.74 -11.41 -3.45
N ARG A 293 -11.46 -12.20 -2.40
CA ARG A 293 -12.44 -12.67 -1.43
C ARG A 293 -12.00 -12.29 -0.02
N PRO A 294 -12.38 -11.09 0.45
CA PRO A 294 -12.20 -10.69 1.85
C PRO A 294 -13.03 -11.54 2.79
N ILE A 295 -12.53 -11.72 4.02
CA ILE A 295 -13.29 -12.35 5.11
C ILE A 295 -14.48 -11.46 5.48
N GLY A 296 -14.26 -10.14 5.50
CA GLY A 296 -15.21 -9.14 5.94
C GLY A 296 -14.99 -8.74 7.40
N ALA A 297 -15.11 -7.44 7.68
CA ALA A 297 -14.87 -6.87 9.00
C ALA A 297 -15.79 -7.49 10.07
N GLU A 298 -17.06 -7.69 9.77
CA GLU A 298 -18.04 -8.29 10.68
C GLU A 298 -17.63 -9.71 11.10
N ASN A 299 -17.31 -10.54 10.11
CA ASN A 299 -16.85 -11.91 10.33
C ASN A 299 -15.54 -11.98 11.14
N ILE A 300 -14.59 -11.06 10.88
CA ILE A 300 -13.35 -10.96 11.67
C ILE A 300 -13.67 -10.57 13.12
N GLU A 301 -14.57 -9.61 13.34
CA GLU A 301 -14.97 -9.20 14.69
C GLU A 301 -15.64 -10.36 15.45
N GLU A 302 -16.52 -11.13 14.80
CA GLU A 302 -17.17 -12.31 15.40
C GLU A 302 -16.16 -13.40 15.76
N SER A 303 -15.23 -13.73 14.86
CA SER A 303 -14.13 -14.68 15.13
C SER A 303 -13.31 -14.25 16.35
N LEU A 304 -12.87 -12.99 16.39
CA LEU A 304 -12.06 -12.47 17.49
C LEU A 304 -12.84 -12.47 18.81
N LYS A 305 -14.15 -12.15 18.80
CA LYS A 305 -15.01 -12.22 19.99
C LYS A 305 -15.14 -13.64 20.52
N ALA A 306 -15.41 -14.60 19.66
CA ALA A 306 -15.61 -15.99 20.05
C ALA A 306 -14.34 -16.62 20.65
N THR A 307 -13.18 -16.36 20.03
CA THR A 307 -11.91 -16.98 20.44
C THR A 307 -11.24 -16.25 21.60
N LEU A 308 -11.17 -14.91 21.57
CA LEU A 308 -10.38 -14.13 22.54
C LEU A 308 -11.21 -13.51 23.67
N LYS A 309 -12.55 -13.47 23.55
CA LYS A 309 -13.45 -12.80 24.50
C LYS A 309 -12.90 -11.43 24.97
N PRO A 310 -12.54 -10.53 24.03
CA PRO A 310 -11.91 -9.26 24.38
C PRO A 310 -12.94 -8.27 24.93
N GLU A 311 -12.48 -7.26 25.65
CA GLU A 311 -13.33 -6.16 26.11
C GLU A 311 -13.65 -5.17 24.98
N PHE A 312 -12.71 -5.03 24.05
CA PHE A 312 -12.86 -4.21 22.85
C PHE A 312 -12.42 -4.98 21.62
N VAL A 313 -13.17 -4.83 20.53
CA VAL A 313 -12.80 -5.35 19.22
C VAL A 313 -13.23 -4.38 18.13
N LYS A 314 -12.37 -4.21 17.14
CA LYS A 314 -12.71 -3.47 15.92
C LYS A 314 -11.97 -4.05 14.73
N ALA A 315 -12.69 -4.32 13.64
CA ALA A 315 -12.08 -4.69 12.37
C ALA A 315 -12.47 -3.74 11.23
N ILE A 316 -11.67 -3.78 10.18
CA ILE A 316 -11.90 -3.06 8.93
C ILE A 316 -11.44 -3.90 7.74
N THR A 317 -12.26 -3.93 6.70
CA THR A 317 -11.91 -4.44 5.37
C THR A 317 -11.78 -3.25 4.45
N ARG A 318 -10.58 -3.05 3.89
CA ARG A 318 -10.33 -1.92 2.99
C ARG A 318 -10.85 -2.22 1.59
N LYS A 319 -11.19 -1.14 0.87
CA LYS A 319 -11.44 -1.24 -0.57
C LYS A 319 -10.15 -1.72 -1.26
N PRO A 320 -10.24 -2.64 -2.23
CA PRO A 320 -9.04 -3.12 -2.90
C PRO A 320 -8.29 -2.01 -3.62
N LYS A 321 -6.97 -2.13 -3.63
CA LYS A 321 -6.02 -1.26 -4.32
C LYS A 321 -5.14 -2.11 -5.24
N THR A 322 -4.23 -1.47 -5.96
CA THR A 322 -3.25 -2.14 -6.82
C THR A 322 -1.84 -1.83 -6.37
N TYR A 323 -0.95 -2.81 -6.45
CA TYR A 323 0.49 -2.61 -6.28
C TYR A 323 1.22 -3.13 -7.52
N ARG A 324 2.46 -2.64 -7.74
CA ARG A 324 3.19 -2.83 -9.02
C ARG A 324 2.31 -2.44 -10.22
N GLY A 325 1.43 -1.46 -9.98
CA GLY A 325 0.36 -0.91 -10.81
C GLY A 325 -0.55 -1.87 -11.60
N GLY A 326 -0.57 -3.17 -11.29
CA GLY A 326 -1.47 -4.10 -11.98
C GLY A 326 -2.07 -5.21 -11.13
N ILE A 327 -1.51 -5.48 -9.95
CA ILE A 327 -1.93 -6.62 -9.13
C ILE A 327 -2.90 -6.11 -8.06
N PRO A 328 -4.18 -6.54 -8.09
CA PRO A 328 -5.16 -6.10 -7.10
C PRO A 328 -4.92 -6.79 -5.77
N PHE A 329 -4.99 -6.02 -4.68
CA PHE A 329 -4.89 -6.50 -3.32
C PHE A 329 -5.88 -5.81 -2.40
N ALA A 330 -6.27 -6.46 -1.32
CA ALA A 330 -7.07 -5.90 -0.24
C ALA A 330 -6.39 -6.21 1.09
N VAL A 331 -6.60 -5.32 2.06
CA VAL A 331 -6.05 -5.47 3.42
C VAL A 331 -7.22 -5.48 4.39
N GLU A 332 -7.19 -6.45 5.31
CA GLU A 332 -8.11 -6.52 6.43
C GLU A 332 -7.33 -6.47 7.73
N VAL A 333 -7.81 -5.67 8.67
CA VAL A 333 -7.17 -5.48 9.97
C VAL A 333 -8.20 -5.62 11.07
N GLY A 334 -7.86 -6.34 12.14
CA GLY A 334 -8.63 -6.43 13.36
C GLY A 334 -7.77 -6.11 14.58
N LEU A 335 -8.31 -5.36 15.53
CA LEU A 335 -7.70 -5.14 16.84
C LEU A 335 -8.64 -5.70 17.91
N ALA A 336 -8.09 -6.49 18.84
CA ALA A 336 -8.78 -6.99 20.01
C ALA A 336 -7.99 -6.61 21.26
N TYR A 337 -8.63 -6.00 22.26
CA TYR A 337 -8.00 -5.52 23.49
C TYR A 337 -8.70 -6.04 24.75
N GLY A 338 -7.92 -6.44 25.75
CA GLY A 338 -8.40 -6.98 27.03
C GLY A 338 -8.84 -8.46 26.93
N GLY A 339 -9.41 -8.99 28.00
CA GLY A 339 -9.83 -10.40 28.07
C GLY A 339 -8.67 -11.36 27.80
N ASN A 340 -8.86 -12.29 26.85
CA ASN A 340 -7.80 -13.20 26.40
C ASN A 340 -6.94 -12.67 25.25
N ALA A 341 -6.99 -11.38 24.92
CA ALA A 341 -6.13 -10.77 23.92
C ALA A 341 -4.67 -10.60 24.39
N GLY A 342 -3.75 -10.55 23.43
CA GLY A 342 -2.32 -10.58 23.67
C GLY A 342 -1.80 -11.96 24.04
N ARG A 343 -0.48 -12.11 23.97
CA ARG A 343 0.22 -13.35 24.31
C ARG A 343 0.64 -13.33 25.77
N GLU A 344 0.26 -14.37 26.49
CA GLU A 344 0.70 -14.56 27.87
C GLU A 344 2.19 -14.97 27.93
N SER A 345 2.97 -14.23 28.71
CA SER A 345 4.40 -14.46 28.96
C SER A 345 4.72 -14.01 30.38
N GLU A 346 5.13 -14.94 31.25
CA GLU A 346 5.62 -14.64 32.61
C GLU A 346 4.64 -13.78 33.44
N GLY A 347 3.33 -14.02 33.31
CA GLY A 347 2.28 -13.29 34.03
C GLY A 347 1.93 -11.91 33.45
N THR A 348 2.59 -11.48 32.37
CA THR A 348 2.26 -10.26 31.60
C THR A 348 1.71 -10.64 30.22
N ARG A 349 0.87 -9.78 29.63
CA ARG A 349 0.37 -9.98 28.26
C ARG A 349 1.12 -9.07 27.31
N LYS A 350 1.85 -9.66 26.37
CA LYS A 350 2.52 -8.91 25.30
C LYS A 350 1.62 -8.80 24.06
N MET A 351 1.85 -7.78 23.25
CA MET A 351 1.13 -7.62 21.99
C MET A 351 1.35 -8.83 21.07
N GLU A 352 0.26 -9.43 20.61
CA GLU A 352 0.26 -10.56 19.67
C GLU A 352 -0.02 -10.06 18.26
N ILE A 353 0.79 -10.46 17.28
CA ILE A 353 0.59 -10.10 15.86
C ILE A 353 0.25 -11.36 15.07
N MET A 354 -1.00 -11.49 14.66
CA MET A 354 -1.49 -12.55 13.80
C MET A 354 -1.44 -12.10 12.33
N ARG A 355 -0.58 -12.75 11.56
CA ARG A 355 -0.31 -12.41 10.15
C ARG A 355 -0.96 -13.45 9.24
N PHE A 356 -1.68 -12.98 8.23
CA PHE A 356 -2.34 -13.82 7.24
C PHE A 356 -2.06 -13.34 5.83
N ALA A 357 -2.00 -14.29 4.90
CA ALA A 357 -1.91 -14.03 3.49
C ALA A 357 -2.88 -14.96 2.75
N ASN A 358 -3.86 -14.42 2.03
CA ASN A 358 -4.97 -15.17 1.43
C ASN A 358 -5.62 -16.16 2.42
N HIS A 359 -5.92 -15.70 3.63
CA HIS A 359 -6.51 -16.49 4.74
C HIS A 359 -5.58 -17.52 5.38
N VAL A 360 -4.36 -17.71 4.86
CA VAL A 360 -3.37 -18.63 5.41
C VAL A 360 -2.52 -17.93 6.48
N PRO A 361 -2.41 -18.47 7.70
CA PRO A 361 -1.58 -17.87 8.73
C PRO A 361 -0.09 -18.07 8.44
N LEU A 362 0.68 -17.04 8.76
CA LEU A 362 2.13 -17.01 8.66
C LEU A 362 2.72 -17.13 10.08
N LEU A 363 3.28 -18.29 10.41
CA LEU A 363 3.82 -18.57 11.75
C LEU A 363 5.32 -18.27 11.87
N PHE A 364 6.08 -18.48 10.79
CA PHE A 364 7.53 -18.36 10.78
C PHE A 364 8.00 -17.00 10.24
N ASP A 365 9.29 -16.68 10.39
CA ASP A 365 9.93 -15.46 9.86
C ASP A 365 9.25 -14.15 10.27
N THR A 366 8.78 -14.07 11.52
CA THR A 366 8.06 -12.90 12.04
C THR A 366 8.89 -11.63 11.99
N SER A 367 10.21 -11.69 12.19
CA SER A 367 11.11 -10.52 12.13
C SER A 367 11.26 -9.95 10.72
N GLY A 368 11.31 -10.80 9.70
CA GLY A 368 11.48 -10.40 8.29
C GLY A 368 10.17 -10.03 7.59
N CYS A 369 9.02 -10.26 8.23
CA CYS A 369 7.73 -10.00 7.60
C CYS A 369 7.36 -8.51 7.61
N GLY A 370 7.04 -7.99 6.43
CA GLY A 370 6.61 -6.61 6.26
C GLY A 370 5.35 -6.22 7.04
N ILE A 371 4.44 -7.17 7.31
CA ILE A 371 3.29 -6.95 8.21
C ILE A 371 3.78 -6.60 9.63
N THR A 372 4.72 -7.37 10.16
CA THR A 372 5.28 -7.12 11.50
C THR A 372 5.95 -5.75 11.54
N ASN A 373 6.72 -5.43 10.50
CA ASN A 373 7.39 -4.14 10.38
C ASN A 373 6.39 -2.98 10.30
N ALA A 374 5.27 -3.16 9.59
CA ALA A 374 4.19 -2.18 9.55
C ALA A 374 3.54 -1.99 10.92
N VAL A 375 3.25 -3.05 11.68
CA VAL A 375 2.69 -2.96 13.04
C VAL A 375 3.65 -2.28 14.03
N LYS A 376 4.94 -2.66 14.00
CA LYS A 376 5.98 -2.08 14.87
C LYS A 376 6.24 -0.60 14.58
N SER A 377 6.05 -0.19 13.33
CA SER A 377 6.27 1.20 12.91
C SER A 377 5.21 2.19 13.39
N ILE A 378 4.13 1.70 13.99
CA ILE A 378 3.05 2.52 14.57
C ILE A 378 3.41 2.89 16.01
N ASN A 379 3.28 4.18 16.33
CA ASN A 379 3.47 4.66 17.69
C ASN A 379 2.20 4.44 18.53
N TRP A 380 2.07 3.25 19.12
CA TRP A 380 0.94 2.83 19.95
C TRP A 380 0.71 3.69 21.20
N ARG A 381 1.75 4.35 21.72
CA ARG A 381 1.64 5.29 22.85
C ARG A 381 0.70 6.46 22.53
N ARG A 382 0.67 6.91 21.26
CA ARG A 382 -0.24 7.97 20.81
C ARG A 382 -1.70 7.55 20.86
N TYR A 383 -1.98 6.26 20.72
CA TYR A 383 -3.33 5.70 20.75
C TYR A 383 -3.76 5.21 22.15
N GLY A 384 -3.03 5.63 23.19
CA GLY A 384 -3.42 5.38 24.58
C GLY A 384 -2.83 4.13 25.22
N LEU A 385 -2.00 3.35 24.53
CA LEU A 385 -1.26 2.21 25.10
C LEU A 385 0.07 2.71 25.69
N LYS A 386 0.04 3.10 26.98
CA LYS A 386 1.19 3.72 27.65
C LYS A 386 2.17 2.72 28.26
N ASN A 387 1.69 1.54 28.67
CA ASN A 387 2.54 0.48 29.23
C ASN A 387 3.16 -0.31 28.08
N GLU A 388 4.47 -0.57 28.13
CA GLU A 388 5.16 -1.35 27.09
C GLU A 388 5.30 -2.83 27.45
N GLU A 389 5.24 -3.15 28.74
CA GLU A 389 5.41 -4.51 29.25
C GLU A 389 4.09 -5.30 29.27
N ASP A 390 2.98 -4.63 29.60
CA ASP A 390 1.64 -5.23 29.66
C ASP A 390 0.69 -4.55 28.66
N VAL A 391 0.57 -5.17 27.49
CA VAL A 391 -0.25 -4.76 26.36
C VAL A 391 -1.11 -5.96 25.92
N PRO A 392 -2.30 -6.16 26.53
CA PRO A 392 -3.23 -7.22 26.15
C PRO A 392 -3.94 -6.85 24.83
N LEU A 393 -3.17 -6.78 23.74
CA LEU A 393 -3.62 -6.43 22.40
C LEU A 393 -3.27 -7.55 21.42
N THR A 394 -4.25 -8.05 20.70
CA THR A 394 -4.05 -8.90 19.52
C THR A 394 -4.33 -8.08 18.26
N VAL A 395 -3.38 -8.11 17.33
CA VAL A 395 -3.43 -7.44 16.04
C VAL A 395 -3.57 -8.49 14.94
N PHE A 396 -4.72 -8.54 14.29
CA PHE A 396 -4.99 -9.37 13.13
C PHE A 396 -4.74 -8.58 11.85
N VAL A 397 -3.94 -9.10 10.93
CA VAL A 397 -3.72 -8.50 9.60
C VAL A 397 -3.77 -9.58 8.53
N ASN A 398 -4.68 -9.44 7.57
CA ASN A 398 -4.81 -10.31 6.40
C ASN A 398 -4.53 -9.52 5.12
N LEU A 399 -3.52 -9.95 4.35
CA LEU A 399 -3.28 -9.47 3.00
C LEU A 399 -3.91 -10.43 2.00
N ILE A 400 -4.83 -9.93 1.17
CA ILE A 400 -5.46 -10.73 0.13
C ILE A 400 -5.02 -10.19 -1.22
N SER A 401 -4.51 -11.04 -2.08
CA SER A 401 -4.05 -10.66 -3.42
C SER A 401 -4.04 -11.87 -4.33
N THR A 402 -4.16 -11.64 -5.64
CA THR A 402 -3.98 -12.72 -6.63
C THR A 402 -2.53 -13.19 -6.72
N HIS A 403 -1.59 -12.30 -6.39
CA HIS A 403 -0.19 -12.62 -6.22
C HIS A 403 0.29 -12.00 -4.91
N ILE A 404 0.85 -12.79 -3.99
CA ILE A 404 1.41 -12.29 -2.74
C ILE A 404 2.93 -12.21 -2.91
N PRO A 405 3.56 -11.05 -2.62
CA PRO A 405 5.00 -10.91 -2.71
C PRO A 405 5.65 -11.58 -1.49
N TYR A 406 5.94 -12.88 -1.58
CA TYR A 406 6.65 -13.59 -0.52
C TYR A 406 8.15 -13.31 -0.56
N THR A 407 8.80 -13.27 0.60
CA THR A 407 10.27 -13.12 0.69
C THR A 407 11.02 -14.36 0.23
N SER A 408 10.42 -15.55 0.40
CA SER A 408 11.03 -16.84 0.08
C SER A 408 10.01 -17.82 -0.49
N ALA A 409 10.50 -18.88 -1.14
CA ALA A 409 9.68 -19.96 -1.68
C ALA A 409 8.85 -20.68 -0.59
N GLY A 410 9.27 -20.60 0.67
CA GLY A 410 8.57 -21.18 1.82
C GLY A 410 7.27 -20.43 2.20
N LYS A 411 7.01 -19.25 1.61
CA LYS A 411 5.79 -18.46 1.80
C LYS A 411 5.49 -18.10 3.27
N GLN A 412 6.52 -17.81 4.06
CA GLN A 412 6.41 -17.54 5.51
C GLN A 412 6.35 -16.05 5.87
N ALA A 413 6.87 -15.19 4.99
CA ALA A 413 6.88 -13.75 5.19
C ALA A 413 6.56 -13.01 3.89
N ILE A 414 6.01 -11.81 4.06
CA ILE A 414 5.63 -10.92 2.96
C ILE A 414 6.71 -9.86 2.84
N ALA A 415 7.22 -9.69 1.62
CA ALA A 415 8.18 -8.68 1.25
C ALA A 415 7.46 -7.34 1.08
N CYS A 416 7.31 -6.58 2.17
CA CYS A 416 6.88 -5.19 2.07
C CYS A 416 7.62 -4.29 3.07
N SER A 417 8.10 -3.15 2.58
CA SER A 417 8.83 -2.13 3.33
C SER A 417 8.47 -0.74 2.78
N PRO A 418 8.99 0.35 3.37
CA PRO A 418 8.85 1.68 2.77
C PRO A 418 9.45 1.80 1.36
N GLU A 419 10.40 0.94 1.01
CA GLU A 419 11.08 0.93 -0.29
C GLU A 419 10.54 -0.16 -1.24
N GLU A 420 10.05 -1.27 -0.69
CA GLU A 420 9.57 -2.42 -1.47
C GLU A 420 8.07 -2.64 -1.29
N ASN A 421 7.31 -2.68 -2.39
CA ASN A 421 5.84 -2.83 -2.38
C ASN A 421 5.17 -1.84 -1.40
N GLU A 422 5.61 -0.58 -1.47
CA GLU A 422 5.23 0.52 -0.59
C GLU A 422 3.70 0.67 -0.50
N GLU A 423 2.96 0.40 -1.59
CA GLU A 423 1.50 0.51 -1.61
C GLU A 423 0.84 -0.44 -0.61
N ILE A 424 1.36 -1.67 -0.48
CA ILE A 424 0.88 -2.67 0.49
C ILE A 424 1.24 -2.20 1.91
N TYR A 425 2.50 -1.80 2.13
CA TYR A 425 2.99 -1.37 3.43
C TYR A 425 2.19 -0.18 3.98
N ASN A 426 1.99 0.84 3.15
CA ASN A 426 1.21 2.04 3.48
C ASN A 426 -0.26 1.70 3.75
N GLU A 427 -0.87 0.80 2.98
CA GLU A 427 -2.26 0.42 3.20
C GLU A 427 -2.47 -0.33 4.51
N ILE A 428 -1.55 -1.24 4.88
CA ILE A 428 -1.57 -1.92 6.18
C ILE A 428 -1.47 -0.89 7.32
N ARG A 429 -0.52 0.04 7.23
CA ARG A 429 -0.35 1.09 8.25
C ARG A 429 -1.60 1.97 8.39
N GLN A 430 -2.16 2.44 7.27
CA GLN A 430 -3.36 3.28 7.30
C GLN A 430 -4.54 2.54 7.92
N SER A 431 -4.71 1.25 7.60
CA SER A 431 -5.77 0.40 8.16
C SER A 431 -5.63 0.21 9.67
N LEU A 432 -4.42 -0.07 10.14
CA LEU A 432 -4.11 -0.17 11.56
C LEU A 432 -4.37 1.14 12.30
N MET A 433 -3.98 2.30 11.72
CA MET A 433 -4.23 3.60 12.32
C MET A 433 -5.73 3.91 12.47
N ILE A 434 -6.56 3.47 11.53
CA ILE A 434 -8.02 3.65 11.63
C ILE A 434 -8.56 2.86 12.82
N CYS A 435 -8.22 1.58 12.96
CA CYS A 435 -8.66 0.78 14.10
C CYS A 435 -8.07 1.29 15.42
N ALA A 436 -6.82 1.77 15.41
CA ALA A 436 -6.15 2.29 16.60
C ALA A 436 -6.81 3.57 17.14
N ARG A 437 -7.39 4.43 16.29
CA ARG A 437 -8.19 5.59 16.73
C ARG A 437 -9.47 5.18 17.46
N GLU A 438 -10.12 4.09 17.04
CA GLU A 438 -11.29 3.57 17.76
C GLU A 438 -10.89 2.96 19.10
N LEU A 439 -9.76 2.25 19.16
CA LEU A 439 -9.19 1.77 20.42
C LEU A 439 -8.85 2.93 21.37
N GLU A 440 -8.29 4.02 20.86
CA GLU A 440 -7.96 5.21 21.64
C GLU A 440 -9.21 5.79 22.32
N LYS A 441 -10.33 5.91 21.60
CA LYS A 441 -11.61 6.38 22.15
C LYS A 441 -12.09 5.48 23.28
N TYR A 442 -12.01 4.16 23.11
CA TYR A 442 -12.36 3.19 24.14
C TYR A 442 -11.49 3.35 25.40
N LEU A 443 -10.16 3.41 25.24
CA LEU A 443 -9.23 3.58 26.36
C LEU A 443 -9.38 4.95 27.04
N ALA A 444 -9.69 6.00 26.29
CA ALA A 444 -9.95 7.33 26.84
C ALA A 444 -11.21 7.33 27.72
N LYS A 445 -12.26 6.62 27.32
CA LYS A 445 -13.48 6.44 28.12
C LYS A 445 -13.18 5.76 29.46
N ILE A 446 -12.46 4.63 29.44
CA ILE A 446 -12.07 3.91 30.67
C ILE A 446 -11.20 4.78 31.58
N ARG A 447 -10.25 5.54 31.02
CA ARG A 447 -9.41 6.44 31.82
C ARG A 447 -10.23 7.52 32.50
N ARG A 448 -11.18 8.13 31.77
CA ARG A 448 -12.08 9.14 32.31
C ARG A 448 -12.92 8.59 33.45
N GLU A 449 -13.51 7.41 33.29
CA GLU A 449 -14.29 6.73 34.33
C GLU A 449 -13.45 6.46 35.59
N ARG A 450 -12.22 5.96 35.43
CA ARG A 450 -11.28 5.75 36.55
C ARG A 450 -10.88 7.05 37.24
N GLU A 451 -10.68 8.13 36.48
CA GLU A 451 -10.36 9.44 37.04
C GLU A 451 -11.53 10.03 37.81
N GLU A 452 -12.76 9.91 37.30
CA GLU A 452 -14.00 10.33 37.97
C GLU A 452 -14.21 9.53 39.27
N GLU A 453 -13.99 8.20 39.25
CA GLU A 453 -14.09 7.36 40.43
C GLU A 453 -13.04 7.73 41.49
N LYS A 454 -11.79 7.99 41.08
CA LYS A 454 -10.73 8.47 41.98
C LYS A 454 -11.11 9.82 42.58
N LYS A 455 -11.54 10.78 41.77
CA LYS A 455 -12.00 12.10 42.24
C LYS A 455 -13.13 11.95 43.26
N ARG A 456 -14.12 11.09 43.00
CA ARG A 456 -15.21 10.79 43.93
C ARG A 456 -14.67 10.23 45.25
N LYS A 457 -13.76 9.25 45.22
CA LYS A 457 -13.12 8.70 46.42
C LYS A 457 -12.34 9.75 47.22
N TYR A 458 -11.61 10.63 46.54
CA TYR A 458 -10.91 11.75 47.19
C TYR A 458 -11.89 12.73 47.83
N ILE A 459 -12.92 13.16 47.10
CA ILE A 459 -13.94 14.08 47.60
C ILE A 459 -14.62 13.49 48.85
N LEU A 460 -14.99 12.20 48.84
CA LEU A 460 -15.56 11.54 50.02
C LEU A 460 -14.62 11.56 51.24
N LYS A 461 -13.32 11.31 51.03
CA LYS A 461 -12.32 11.37 52.09
C LYS A 461 -12.17 12.78 52.65
N TYR A 462 -12.12 13.80 51.79
CA TYR A 462 -12.04 15.20 52.21
C TYR A 462 -13.35 15.69 52.86
N ALA A 463 -14.50 15.25 52.38
CA ALA A 463 -15.80 15.57 52.95
C ALA A 463 -15.91 15.11 54.41
N SER A 464 -15.41 13.92 54.74
CA SER A 464 -15.41 13.41 56.12
C SER A 464 -14.49 14.24 57.04
N ILE A 465 -13.30 14.64 56.56
CA ILE A 465 -12.38 15.52 57.30
C ILE A 465 -12.99 16.93 57.48
N PHE A 466 -13.63 17.46 56.44
CA PHE A 466 -14.29 18.76 56.46
C PHE A 466 -15.49 18.78 57.41
N ALA A 467 -16.29 17.70 57.43
CA ALA A 467 -17.39 17.52 58.36
C ALA A 467 -16.91 17.49 59.82
N GLU A 468 -15.76 16.87 60.10
CA GLU A 468 -15.14 16.87 61.42
C GLU A 468 -14.68 18.27 61.86
N GLY A 469 -14.02 19.01 60.97
CA GLY A 469 -13.63 20.40 61.25
C GLY A 469 -14.83 21.31 61.50
N LEU A 470 -15.90 21.19 60.69
CA LEU A 470 -17.13 21.96 60.86
C LEU A 470 -17.90 21.57 62.13
N ALA A 471 -17.97 20.30 62.48
CA ALA A 471 -18.59 19.84 63.72
C ALA A 471 -17.89 20.44 64.95
N ASN A 472 -16.55 20.46 64.95
CA ASN A 472 -15.77 21.07 66.04
C ASN A 472 -15.99 22.59 66.16
N ILE A 473 -16.16 23.31 65.06
CA ILE A 473 -16.38 24.77 65.08
C ILE A 473 -17.83 25.12 65.45
N THR A 474 -18.81 24.36 64.94
CA THR A 474 -20.24 24.67 65.08
C THR A 474 -20.93 23.96 66.24
N ASN A 475 -20.22 23.04 66.92
CA ASN A 475 -20.69 22.21 68.03
C ASN A 475 -21.96 21.40 67.70
N ARG A 476 -22.10 21.00 66.43
CA ARG A 476 -23.21 20.18 65.91
C ARG A 476 -22.74 18.75 65.62
N ASP A 477 -23.68 17.81 65.55
CA ASP A 477 -23.35 16.41 65.30
C ASP A 477 -22.71 16.21 63.91
N LYS A 478 -21.56 15.53 63.91
CA LYS A 478 -20.76 15.21 62.71
C LYS A 478 -21.61 14.48 61.67
N LYS A 479 -22.51 13.58 62.10
CA LYS A 479 -23.37 12.80 61.20
C LYS A 479 -24.37 13.64 60.42
N GLU A 480 -24.88 14.72 61.01
CA GLU A 480 -25.86 15.60 60.35
C GLU A 480 -25.19 16.48 59.28
N ILE A 481 -23.97 16.97 59.57
CA ILE A 481 -23.15 17.76 58.66
C ILE A 481 -22.64 16.89 57.49
N GLU A 482 -22.14 15.69 57.77
CA GLU A 482 -21.67 14.75 56.75
C GLU A 482 -22.79 14.36 55.79
N LYS A 483 -24.01 14.11 56.29
CA LYS A 483 -25.18 13.82 55.46
C LYS A 483 -25.54 15.00 54.53
N ARG A 484 -25.51 16.24 55.02
CA ARG A 484 -25.74 17.44 54.20
C ARG A 484 -24.66 17.67 53.13
N ILE A 485 -23.39 17.41 53.45
CA ILE A 485 -22.30 17.51 52.48
C ILE A 485 -22.46 16.44 51.39
N MET A 486 -22.87 15.23 51.76
CA MET A 486 -23.15 14.15 50.81
C MET A 486 -24.37 14.45 49.92
N GLU A 487 -25.39 15.12 50.44
CA GLU A 487 -26.55 15.61 49.66
C GLU A 487 -26.17 16.71 48.66
N LEU A 488 -25.16 17.53 48.95
CA LEU A 488 -24.65 18.57 48.04
C LEU A 488 -23.68 18.04 46.97
N LEU A 489 -23.15 16.82 47.14
CA LEU A 489 -22.17 16.18 46.25
C LEU A 489 -22.79 15.20 45.25
N ASN A 490 -24.04 14.78 45.49
CA ASN A 490 -24.88 14.10 44.50
C ASN A 490 -25.51 15.12 43.55
#